data_AF-A0A2P7QQ40-F1
#
_entry.id   AF-A0A2P7QQ40-F1
#
_cell.length_a   1.000
_cell.length_b   1.000
_cell.length_c   1.000
_cell.angle_alpha   90.00
_cell.angle_beta   90.00
_cell.angle_gamma   90.00
#
_symmetry.space_group_name_H-M   'P 1'
#
loop_
_entity.id
_entity.type
_entity.pdbx_description
1 polymer ?
#
loop_
_entity_poly.entity_id
_entity_poly.type
_entity_poly.pdbx_seq_one_letter_code
_entity_poly.pdbx_strand_id
1 'polypeptide(L)'
;MFLLASELLKDDIKSLVIGIAGGLISIPLVFISYEVWQKKSQKKLNLSVYEFAERKVQTSIAAVKTKLELLMEGAFGYFEKGSILIDDADIENIRIKFHQQQHEDTEENFQNDDDLLSFEYASIFENLTDARYLEFQLSELSLAGELEHLQSLLANAFIMQRLEDEQVRAIIYLIETISQLVAFFNHHADVFCRTSINLHGFNIGVFSEQPAISALLFTENEAEEPALLDVKPAPQAAVKASPLPAYVINPDYYNILSDLIFDVINAINNWKSVFNPVFIDYENAQITVL
;
A
#
# COMPACT_ATOMS: atom_id res chain seq x y z
N MET A 1 -69.22 50.86 -2.18
CA MET A 1 -67.94 51.05 -2.90
C MET A 1 -66.68 50.76 -2.05
N PHE A 2 -66.79 50.51 -0.73
CA PHE A 2 -65.62 50.17 0.12
C PHE A 2 -65.31 48.66 0.24
N LEU A 3 -66.26 47.77 -0.07
CA LEU A 3 -66.07 46.32 0.05
C LEU A 3 -65.22 45.73 -1.11
N LEU A 4 -65.45 46.18 -2.35
CA LEU A 4 -64.72 45.73 -3.55
C LEU A 4 -63.22 46.09 -3.52
N ALA A 5 -62.85 47.22 -2.91
CA ALA A 5 -61.45 47.61 -2.76
C ALA A 5 -60.70 46.75 -1.73
N SER A 6 -61.41 46.20 -0.73
CA SER A 6 -60.82 45.36 0.31
C SER A 6 -60.54 43.93 -0.17
N GLU A 7 -61.39 43.38 -1.04
CA GLU A 7 -61.17 42.07 -1.65
C GLU A 7 -60.02 42.10 -2.67
N LEU A 8 -59.93 43.16 -3.49
CA LEU A 8 -58.85 43.32 -4.45
C LEU A 8 -57.47 43.46 -3.76
N LEU A 9 -57.38 44.23 -2.66
CA LEU A 9 -56.13 44.38 -1.91
C LEU A 9 -55.69 43.09 -1.21
N LYS A 10 -56.65 42.26 -0.79
CA LYS A 10 -56.37 41.04 -0.03
C LYS A 10 -55.76 39.95 -0.91
N ASP A 11 -56.22 39.85 -2.15
CA ASP A 11 -55.64 38.93 -3.15
C ASP A 11 -54.25 39.39 -3.60
N ASP A 12 -54.03 40.70 -3.74
CA ASP A 12 -52.73 41.24 -4.17
C ASP A 12 -51.64 41.07 -3.09
N ILE A 13 -51.98 41.32 -1.82
CA ILE A 13 -51.06 41.08 -0.69
C ILE A 13 -50.80 39.58 -0.52
N LYS A 14 -51.81 38.73 -0.70
CA LYS A 14 -51.64 37.27 -0.61
C LYS A 14 -50.75 36.74 -1.73
N SER A 15 -50.92 37.24 -2.95
CA SER A 15 -50.02 36.97 -4.09
C SER A 15 -48.59 37.42 -3.81
N LEU A 16 -48.41 38.61 -3.24
CA LEU A 16 -47.10 39.16 -2.86
C LEU A 16 -46.43 38.30 -1.77
N VAL A 17 -47.16 37.91 -0.72
CA VAL A 17 -46.64 37.06 0.37
C VAL A 17 -46.30 35.66 -0.14
N ILE A 18 -47.12 35.07 -1.02
CA ILE A 18 -46.82 33.79 -1.66
C ILE A 18 -45.59 33.90 -2.56
N GLY A 19 -45.45 35.00 -3.30
CA GLY A 19 -44.26 35.28 -4.12
C GLY A 19 -42.99 35.45 -3.29
N ILE A 20 -43.06 36.17 -2.16
CA ILE A 20 -41.93 36.34 -1.23
C ILE A 20 -41.58 35.02 -0.54
N ALA A 21 -42.57 34.25 -0.08
CA ALA A 21 -42.37 32.93 0.52
C ALA A 21 -41.80 31.93 -0.50
N GLY A 22 -42.30 31.94 -1.74
CA GLY A 22 -41.78 31.16 -2.85
C GLY A 22 -40.33 31.53 -3.19
N GLY A 23 -39.99 32.82 -3.17
CA GLY A 23 -38.61 33.29 -3.35
C GLY A 23 -37.68 32.84 -2.21
N LEU A 24 -38.12 32.97 -0.96
CA LEU A 24 -37.37 32.58 0.24
C LEU A 24 -37.06 31.08 0.29
N ILE A 25 -37.94 30.24 -0.25
CA ILE A 25 -37.74 28.78 -0.31
C ILE A 25 -36.98 28.37 -1.59
N SER A 26 -37.30 28.99 -2.73
CA SER A 26 -36.71 28.59 -4.03
C SER A 26 -35.22 28.96 -4.15
N ILE A 27 -34.80 30.11 -3.61
CA ILE A 27 -33.39 30.54 -3.70
C ILE A 27 -32.44 29.54 -3.00
N PRO A 28 -32.69 29.12 -1.74
CA PRO A 28 -31.90 28.06 -1.11
C PRO A 28 -31.95 26.72 -1.85
N LEU A 29 -33.13 26.32 -2.34
CA LEU A 29 -33.31 25.04 -3.04
C LEU A 29 -32.55 24.98 -4.37
N VAL A 30 -32.56 26.08 -5.13
CA VAL A 30 -31.79 26.22 -6.37
C VAL A 30 -30.30 26.24 -6.05
N PHE A 31 -29.88 26.94 -4.99
CA PHE A 31 -28.48 26.95 -4.56
C PHE A 31 -27.98 25.55 -4.17
N ILE A 32 -28.73 24.83 -3.34
CA ILE A 32 -28.40 23.44 -2.96
C ILE A 32 -28.38 22.52 -4.19
N SER A 33 -29.39 22.64 -5.06
CA SER A 33 -29.45 21.83 -6.28
C SER A 33 -28.29 22.13 -7.23
N TYR A 34 -27.89 23.40 -7.34
CA TYR A 34 -26.73 23.83 -8.11
C TYR A 34 -25.43 23.29 -7.52
N GLU A 35 -25.22 23.39 -6.21
CA GLU A 35 -24.04 22.81 -5.56
C GLU A 35 -23.97 21.29 -5.75
N VAL A 36 -25.08 20.58 -5.56
CA VAL A 36 -25.14 19.12 -5.76
C VAL A 36 -24.87 18.76 -7.22
N TRP A 37 -25.45 19.49 -8.17
CA TRP A 37 -25.25 19.26 -9.60
C TRP A 37 -23.82 19.60 -10.04
N GLN A 38 -23.25 20.69 -9.54
CA GLN A 38 -21.88 21.10 -9.81
C GLN A 38 -20.88 20.08 -9.26
N LYS A 39 -21.07 19.60 -8.01
CA LYS A 39 -20.28 18.50 -7.43
C LYS A 39 -20.35 17.25 -8.30
N LYS A 40 -21.55 16.85 -8.73
CA LYS A 40 -21.74 15.65 -9.56
C LYS A 40 -21.14 15.79 -10.97
N SER A 41 -21.26 16.96 -11.58
CA SER A 41 -20.69 17.28 -12.89
C SER A 41 -19.16 17.33 -12.86
N GLN A 42 -18.58 17.98 -11.85
CA GLN A 42 -17.14 18.00 -11.65
C GLN A 42 -16.58 16.60 -11.37
N LYS A 43 -17.28 15.77 -10.59
CA LYS A 43 -16.87 14.37 -10.35
C LYS A 43 -16.80 13.55 -11.65
N LYS A 44 -17.77 13.73 -12.55
CA LYS A 44 -17.77 13.07 -13.87
C LYS A 44 -16.69 13.61 -14.82
N LEU A 45 -16.40 14.91 -14.77
CA LEU A 45 -15.33 15.54 -15.57
C LEU A 45 -13.93 15.22 -15.07
N ASN A 46 -13.78 14.98 -13.77
CA ASN A 46 -12.50 14.68 -13.12
C ASN A 46 -12.25 13.17 -12.97
N LEU A 47 -13.12 12.31 -13.49
CA LEU A 47 -13.01 10.85 -13.36
C LEU A 47 -11.63 10.34 -13.76
N SER A 48 -11.08 10.82 -14.88
CA SER A 48 -9.74 10.45 -15.35
C SER A 48 -8.61 10.90 -14.41
N VAL A 49 -8.80 11.99 -13.68
CA VAL A 49 -7.84 12.47 -12.68
C VAL A 49 -7.91 11.62 -11.40
N TYR A 50 -9.11 11.21 -11.00
CA TYR A 50 -9.29 10.28 -9.89
C TYR A 50 -8.69 8.91 -10.19
N GLU A 51 -9.02 8.32 -11.35
CA GLU A 51 -8.44 7.03 -11.78
C GLU A 51 -6.91 7.10 -11.88
N PHE A 52 -6.35 8.22 -12.34
CA PHE A 52 -4.91 8.40 -12.40
C PHE A 52 -4.28 8.46 -10.99
N ALA A 53 -4.85 9.25 -10.09
CA ALA A 53 -4.38 9.37 -8.71
C ALA A 53 -4.49 8.03 -7.99
N GLU A 54 -5.61 7.33 -8.16
CA GLU A 54 -5.88 6.00 -7.65
C GLU A 54 -4.80 5.01 -8.07
N ARG A 55 -4.58 4.83 -9.37
CA ARG A 55 -3.59 3.87 -9.88
C ARG A 55 -2.20 4.17 -9.35
N LYS A 56 -1.84 5.45 -9.24
CA LYS A 56 -0.53 5.85 -8.70
C LYS A 56 -0.39 5.53 -7.22
N VAL A 57 -1.42 5.79 -6.42
CA VAL A 57 -1.42 5.43 -4.99
C VAL A 57 -1.45 3.91 -4.82
N GLN A 58 -2.30 3.18 -5.55
CA GLN A 58 -2.38 1.72 -5.53
C GLN A 58 -1.05 1.05 -5.92
N THR A 59 -0.38 1.53 -6.96
CA THR A 59 0.95 1.02 -7.36
C THR A 59 1.96 1.20 -6.22
N SER A 60 1.93 2.35 -5.54
CA SER A 60 2.83 2.63 -4.42
C SER A 60 2.46 1.79 -3.19
N ILE A 61 1.17 1.64 -2.89
CA ILE A 61 0.66 0.77 -1.81
C ILE A 61 1.04 -0.69 -2.05
N ALA A 62 0.92 -1.19 -3.28
CA ALA A 62 1.31 -2.55 -3.62
C ALA A 62 2.82 -2.78 -3.37
N ALA A 63 3.66 -1.85 -3.82
CA ALA A 63 5.10 -1.92 -3.55
C ALA A 63 5.43 -1.85 -2.05
N VAL A 64 4.77 -0.97 -1.29
CA VAL A 64 4.92 -0.88 0.17
C VAL A 64 4.46 -2.18 0.83
N LYS A 65 3.32 -2.75 0.42
CA LYS A 65 2.80 -4.03 0.92
C LYS A 65 3.84 -5.14 0.74
N THR A 66 4.37 -5.32 -0.47
CA THR A 66 5.39 -6.36 -0.74
C THR A 66 6.63 -6.19 0.14
N LYS A 67 7.08 -4.95 0.36
CA LYS A 67 8.25 -4.67 1.23
C LYS A 67 7.96 -4.91 2.70
N LEU A 68 6.74 -4.60 3.17
CA LEU A 68 6.31 -4.91 4.54
C LEU A 68 6.13 -6.42 4.75
N GLU A 69 5.61 -7.14 3.77
CA GLU A 69 5.54 -8.61 3.83
C GLU A 69 6.94 -9.23 3.89
N LEU A 70 7.88 -8.79 3.06
CA LEU A 70 9.28 -9.21 3.16
C LEU A 70 9.88 -8.88 4.53
N LEU A 71 9.54 -7.70 5.09
CA LEU A 71 9.97 -7.32 6.43
C LEU A 71 9.36 -8.24 7.50
N MET A 72 8.11 -8.65 7.40
CA MET A 72 7.46 -9.46 8.43
C MET A 72 7.80 -10.95 8.30
N GLU A 73 7.80 -11.50 7.09
CA GLU A 73 7.97 -12.93 6.83
C GLU A 73 9.46 -13.33 6.72
N GLY A 74 10.34 -12.37 6.43
CA GLY A 74 11.76 -12.62 6.25
C GLY A 74 12.13 -13.30 4.94
N ALA A 75 13.40 -13.70 4.85
CA ALA A 75 14.03 -14.27 3.67
C ALA A 75 13.31 -15.51 3.14
N PHE A 76 12.88 -16.41 4.03
CA PHE A 76 12.37 -17.72 3.65
C PHE A 76 10.96 -17.65 3.10
N GLY A 77 10.07 -16.87 3.73
CA GLY A 77 8.71 -16.63 3.19
C GLY A 77 8.73 -15.94 1.82
N TYR A 78 9.72 -15.09 1.56
CA TYR A 78 9.90 -14.46 0.25
C TYR A 78 10.12 -15.47 -0.88
N PHE A 79 10.94 -16.50 -0.66
CA PHE A 79 11.21 -17.50 -1.68
C PHE A 79 10.02 -18.45 -1.89
N GLU A 80 9.26 -18.77 -0.83
CA GLU A 80 8.06 -19.61 -0.94
C GLU A 80 7.02 -19.01 -1.90
N LYS A 81 6.83 -17.69 -1.84
CA LYS A 81 5.96 -16.95 -2.78
C LYS A 81 6.49 -16.97 -4.23
N GLY A 82 7.79 -17.20 -4.43
CA GLY A 82 8.49 -17.18 -5.71
C GLY A 82 8.65 -18.54 -6.41
N SER A 83 7.83 -19.55 -6.10
CA SER A 83 7.89 -20.95 -6.59
C SER A 83 9.01 -21.83 -6.02
N ILE A 84 9.64 -21.37 -4.94
CA ILE A 84 10.80 -22.00 -4.30
C ILE A 84 10.48 -22.28 -2.83
N LEU A 85 10.18 -23.53 -2.48
CA LEU A 85 9.95 -23.89 -1.08
C LEU A 85 11.27 -24.14 -0.36
N ILE A 86 11.46 -23.48 0.78
CA ILE A 86 12.64 -23.66 1.64
C ILE A 86 12.21 -24.46 2.87
N ASP A 87 12.75 -25.67 3.02
CA ASP A 87 12.59 -26.48 4.22
C ASP A 87 13.60 -25.99 5.27
N ASP A 88 13.10 -25.25 6.26
CA ASP A 88 13.87 -24.58 7.31
C ASP A 88 13.87 -25.35 8.65
N ALA A 89 13.33 -26.56 8.68
CA ALA A 89 13.27 -27.41 9.88
C ALA A 89 14.67 -27.69 10.48
N ASP A 90 15.71 -27.67 9.65
CA ASP A 90 17.12 -27.67 10.05
C ASP A 90 17.82 -26.49 9.36
N ILE A 91 17.88 -25.35 10.05
CA ILE A 91 18.37 -24.08 9.51
C ILE A 91 19.85 -24.12 9.12
N GLU A 92 20.63 -25.07 9.66
CA GLU A 92 22.01 -25.30 9.27
C GLU A 92 22.11 -26.11 7.95
N ASN A 93 21.07 -26.88 7.60
CA ASN A 93 21.01 -27.72 6.40
C ASN A 93 19.72 -27.48 5.60
N ILE A 94 19.55 -26.24 5.14
CA ILE A 94 18.42 -25.82 4.32
C ILE A 94 18.33 -26.66 3.05
N ARG A 95 17.11 -27.09 2.70
CA ARG A 95 16.82 -27.76 1.42
C ARG A 95 15.84 -26.94 0.61
N ILE A 96 16.05 -26.87 -0.70
CA ILE A 96 15.18 -26.13 -1.61
C ILE A 96 14.42 -27.09 -2.52
N LYS A 97 13.10 -26.92 -2.61
CA LYS A 97 12.23 -27.66 -3.55
C LYS A 97 11.62 -26.70 -4.56
N PHE A 98 11.91 -26.94 -5.85
CA PHE A 98 11.28 -26.21 -6.95
C PHE A 98 9.92 -26.82 -7.30
N HIS A 99 8.87 -26.02 -7.35
CA HIS A 99 7.61 -26.44 -7.98
C HIS A 99 7.70 -26.12 -9.48
N GLN A 100 7.70 -27.16 -10.33
CA GLN A 100 7.45 -26.99 -11.76
C GLN A 100 5.95 -26.73 -11.96
N GLN A 101 5.53 -25.47 -11.89
CA GLN A 101 4.22 -25.08 -12.41
C GLN A 101 4.35 -24.82 -13.91
N GLN A 102 3.59 -25.62 -14.68
CA GLN A 102 3.29 -25.32 -16.07
C GLN A 102 2.70 -23.92 -16.14
N HIS A 103 3.32 -23.05 -16.94
CA HIS A 103 2.70 -21.81 -17.42
C HIS A 103 1.42 -22.19 -18.17
N GLU A 104 0.29 -22.23 -17.47
CA GLU A 104 -0.95 -21.75 -18.07
C GLU A 104 -0.96 -20.24 -17.85
N ASP A 105 -1.10 -19.51 -18.96
CA ASP A 105 -1.34 -18.08 -19.03
C ASP A 105 -2.49 -17.69 -18.10
N THR A 106 -2.17 -17.51 -16.83
CA THR A 106 -2.94 -16.65 -15.96
C THR A 106 -2.29 -15.31 -16.22
N GLU A 107 -2.86 -14.55 -17.17
CA GLU A 107 -2.91 -13.11 -16.97
C GLU A 107 -3.23 -12.96 -15.49
N GLU A 108 -2.28 -12.49 -14.69
CA GLU A 108 -2.51 -12.16 -13.29
C GLU A 108 -3.58 -11.09 -13.31
N ASN A 109 -4.80 -11.59 -13.34
CA ASN A 109 -6.00 -10.94 -12.93
C ASN A 109 -5.60 -10.43 -11.56
N PHE A 110 -5.38 -9.12 -11.45
CA PHE A 110 -5.52 -8.39 -10.19
C PHE A 110 -6.97 -8.61 -9.72
N GLN A 111 -7.33 -9.85 -9.42
CA GLN A 111 -8.53 -10.23 -8.73
C GLN A 111 -8.29 -9.69 -7.33
N ASN A 112 -8.95 -8.57 -7.07
CA ASN A 112 -9.50 -8.19 -5.78
C ASN A 112 -9.08 -9.09 -4.63
N ASP A 113 -7.88 -8.86 -4.08
CA ASP A 113 -7.72 -9.05 -2.65
C ASP A 113 -8.38 -7.84 -1.97
N ASP A 114 -9.71 -7.97 -1.87
CA ASP A 114 -10.61 -7.28 -0.96
C ASP A 114 -10.23 -7.51 0.52
N ASP A 115 -9.20 -8.32 0.78
CA ASP A 115 -8.57 -8.36 2.09
C ASP A 115 -7.88 -7.01 2.34
N LEU A 116 -8.58 -6.17 3.09
CA LEU A 116 -7.97 -5.30 4.10
C LEU A 116 -6.76 -6.05 4.65
N LEU A 117 -5.60 -5.39 4.66
CA LEU A 117 -4.39 -5.96 5.26
C LEU A 117 -4.72 -6.25 6.73
N SER A 118 -5.14 -7.47 7.01
CA SER A 118 -5.72 -7.92 8.28
C SER A 118 -4.62 -8.53 9.13
N PHE A 119 -3.46 -7.86 9.15
CA PHE A 119 -2.43 -8.21 10.10
C PHE A 119 -2.87 -7.71 11.46
N GLU A 120 -3.28 -8.64 12.33
CA GLU A 120 -3.42 -8.34 13.74
C GLU A 120 -2.06 -7.93 14.30
N TYR A 121 -2.02 -6.92 15.15
CA TYR A 121 -0.77 -6.42 15.74
C TYR A 121 0.08 -7.53 16.37
N ALA A 122 -0.58 -8.48 17.04
CA ALA A 122 0.09 -9.63 17.67
C ALA A 122 0.84 -10.50 16.63
N SER A 123 0.24 -10.71 15.45
CA SER A 123 0.87 -11.45 14.36
C SER A 123 2.07 -10.70 13.77
N ILE A 124 2.04 -9.36 13.73
CA ILE A 124 3.19 -8.56 13.27
C ILE A 124 4.39 -8.81 14.20
N PHE A 125 4.17 -8.72 15.51
CA PHE A 125 5.24 -8.94 16.48
C PHE A 125 5.83 -10.36 16.39
N GLU A 126 4.97 -11.39 16.37
CA GLU A 126 5.39 -12.79 16.25
C GLU A 126 6.20 -13.02 14.97
N ASN A 127 5.70 -12.52 13.83
CA ASN A 127 6.40 -12.63 12.56
C ASN A 127 7.78 -11.96 12.59
N LEU A 128 7.91 -10.76 13.14
CA LEU A 128 9.22 -10.08 13.26
C LEU A 128 10.20 -10.83 14.16
N THR A 129 9.72 -11.55 15.18
CA THR A 129 10.60 -12.35 16.06
C THR A 129 11.15 -13.60 15.36
N ASP A 130 10.35 -14.21 14.49
CA ASP A 130 10.72 -15.43 13.78
C ASP A 130 11.46 -15.14 12.46
N ALA A 131 11.25 -13.95 11.88
CA ALA A 131 11.88 -13.55 10.64
C ALA A 131 13.42 -13.60 10.68
N ARG A 132 13.99 -14.13 9.61
CA ARG A 132 15.44 -14.19 9.36
C ARG A 132 15.71 -13.59 7.99
N TYR A 133 16.79 -12.84 7.83
CA TYR A 133 17.09 -12.13 6.58
C TYR A 133 18.48 -12.50 6.06
N LEU A 134 18.62 -12.45 4.74
CA LEU A 134 19.93 -12.38 4.09
C LEU A 134 20.30 -10.91 3.86
N GLU A 135 21.57 -10.56 4.02
CA GLU A 135 22.08 -9.21 3.71
C GLU A 135 21.72 -8.77 2.28
N PHE A 136 21.66 -9.72 1.34
CA PHE A 136 21.27 -9.48 -0.04
C PHE A 136 19.84 -8.91 -0.17
N GLN A 137 18.93 -9.27 0.73
CA GLN A 137 17.53 -8.83 0.73
C GLN A 137 17.30 -7.54 1.52
N LEU A 138 18.17 -7.21 2.48
CA LEU A 138 18.01 -5.99 3.29
C LEU A 138 17.98 -4.71 2.44
N SER A 139 18.63 -4.72 1.28
CA SER A 139 18.60 -3.58 0.35
C SER A 139 17.22 -3.32 -0.29
N GLU A 140 16.34 -4.32 -0.36
CA GLU A 140 15.00 -4.20 -0.95
C GLU A 140 13.97 -3.61 0.02
N LEU A 141 14.27 -3.63 1.32
CA LEU A 141 13.39 -3.12 2.37
C LEU A 141 13.29 -1.59 2.37
N SER A 142 14.09 -0.88 1.58
CA SER A 142 14.04 0.57 1.50
C SER A 142 12.71 1.05 0.90
N LEU A 143 11.94 1.83 1.64
CA LEU A 143 10.68 2.44 1.19
C LEU A 143 10.85 3.86 0.59
N ALA A 144 12.10 4.31 0.41
CA ALA A 144 12.38 5.70 0.03
C ALA A 144 11.82 6.07 -1.36
N GLY A 145 11.88 5.15 -2.34
CA GLY A 145 11.37 5.40 -3.69
C GLY A 145 9.83 5.53 -3.73
N GLU A 146 9.14 4.71 -2.94
CA GLU A 146 7.69 4.69 -2.81
C GLU A 146 7.20 5.95 -2.10
N LEU A 147 7.93 6.40 -1.09
CA LEU A 147 7.70 7.68 -0.44
C LEU A 147 7.85 8.85 -1.43
N GLU A 148 8.90 8.86 -2.25
CA GLU A 148 9.10 9.89 -3.28
C GLU A 148 7.96 9.89 -4.32
N HIS A 149 7.53 8.71 -4.76
CA HIS A 149 6.39 8.58 -5.66
C HIS A 149 5.10 9.16 -5.06
N LEU A 150 4.79 8.86 -3.80
CA LEU A 150 3.61 9.41 -3.11
C LEU A 150 3.73 10.92 -2.86
N GLN A 151 4.92 11.42 -2.50
CA GLN A 151 5.16 12.86 -2.36
C GLN A 151 4.99 13.61 -3.69
N SER A 152 5.41 13.00 -4.81
CA SER A 152 5.24 13.59 -6.14
C SER A 152 3.76 13.77 -6.54
N LEU A 153 2.88 12.89 -6.04
CA LEU A 153 1.42 13.03 -6.20
C LEU A 153 0.90 14.26 -5.46
N LEU A 154 1.32 14.49 -4.21
CA LEU A 154 0.93 15.68 -3.44
C LEU A 154 1.49 16.98 -4.04
N ALA A 155 2.69 16.93 -4.62
CA ALA A 155 3.29 18.08 -5.29
C ALA A 155 2.51 18.52 -6.55
N ASN A 156 1.66 17.63 -7.10
CA ASN A 156 0.86 17.93 -8.26
C ASN A 156 -0.41 18.72 -7.89
N ALA A 157 -0.30 20.05 -7.89
CA ALA A 157 -1.40 20.97 -7.60
C ALA A 157 -2.66 20.73 -8.46
N PHE A 158 -2.52 20.20 -9.68
CA PHE A 158 -3.66 19.89 -10.54
C PHE A 158 -4.50 18.71 -10.02
N ILE A 159 -3.83 17.69 -9.47
CA ILE A 159 -4.47 16.53 -8.84
C ILE A 159 -5.08 16.95 -7.49
N MET A 160 -4.31 17.68 -6.68
CA MET A 160 -4.73 18.10 -5.34
C MET A 160 -5.97 18.99 -5.31
N GLN A 161 -6.16 19.86 -6.30
CA GLN A 161 -7.37 20.68 -6.41
C GLN A 161 -8.64 19.90 -6.76
N ARG A 162 -8.51 18.63 -7.16
CA ARG A 162 -9.61 17.79 -7.64
C ARG A 162 -9.93 16.63 -6.72
N LEU A 163 -9.01 16.22 -5.85
CA LEU A 163 -9.27 15.22 -4.82
C LEU A 163 -10.20 15.77 -3.74
N GLU A 164 -11.01 14.89 -3.15
CA GLU A 164 -11.82 15.25 -1.98
C GLU A 164 -10.91 15.42 -0.75
N ASP A 165 -11.31 16.28 0.20
CA ASP A 165 -10.49 16.56 1.40
C ASP A 165 -10.14 15.30 2.19
N GLU A 166 -11.04 14.32 2.24
CA GLU A 166 -10.83 13.03 2.90
C GLU A 166 -9.74 12.22 2.19
N GLN A 167 -9.74 12.18 0.85
CA GLN A 167 -8.73 11.50 0.04
C GLN A 167 -7.36 12.15 0.22
N VAL A 168 -7.32 13.48 0.24
CA VAL A 168 -6.09 14.23 0.51
C VAL A 168 -5.53 13.90 1.89
N ARG A 169 -6.38 13.88 2.94
CA ARG A 169 -5.95 13.51 4.30
C ARG A 169 -5.45 12.07 4.37
N ALA A 170 -6.10 11.13 3.69
CA ALA A 170 -5.65 9.74 3.64
C ALA A 170 -4.27 9.60 2.99
N ILE A 171 -4.00 10.31 1.89
CA ILE A 171 -2.67 10.33 1.24
C ILE A 171 -1.62 10.96 2.15
N ILE A 172 -1.94 12.07 2.83
CA ILE A 172 -1.02 12.72 3.76
C ILE A 172 -0.68 11.77 4.91
N TYR A 173 -1.67 11.11 5.50
CA TYR A 173 -1.47 10.15 6.58
C TYR A 173 -0.61 8.95 6.14
N LEU A 174 -0.83 8.44 4.93
CA LEU A 174 0.00 7.38 4.34
C LEU A 174 1.46 7.82 4.16
N ILE A 175 1.69 9.04 3.67
CA ILE A 175 3.03 9.60 3.50
C ILE A 175 3.72 9.79 4.86
N GLU A 176 2.99 10.28 5.86
CA GLU A 176 3.52 10.52 7.20
C GLU A 176 3.97 9.21 7.87
N THR A 177 3.11 8.19 7.85
CA THR A 177 3.42 6.88 8.45
C THR A 177 4.58 6.19 7.75
N ILE A 178 4.61 6.18 6.41
CA ILE A 178 5.75 5.65 5.64
C ILE A 178 7.02 6.46 5.94
N SER A 179 6.92 7.79 6.02
CA SER A 179 8.06 8.65 6.34
C SER A 179 8.63 8.38 7.73
N GLN A 180 7.79 8.07 8.72
CA GLN A 180 8.24 7.70 10.06
C GLN A 180 9.01 6.37 10.04
N LEU A 181 8.50 5.37 9.31
CA LEU A 181 9.17 4.09 9.14
C LEU A 181 10.51 4.23 8.38
N VAL A 182 10.56 5.03 7.31
CA VAL A 182 11.80 5.35 6.58
C VAL A 182 12.79 6.08 7.48
N ALA A 183 12.33 7.07 8.25
CA ALA A 183 13.16 7.79 9.19
C ALA A 183 13.74 6.85 10.25
N PHE A 184 12.96 5.91 10.76
CA PHE A 184 13.43 4.91 11.71
C PHE A 184 14.61 4.11 11.14
N PHE A 185 14.47 3.51 9.94
CA PHE A 185 15.57 2.77 9.30
C PHE A 185 16.81 3.64 9.03
N ASN A 186 16.64 4.92 8.72
CA ASN A 186 17.76 5.83 8.45
C ASN A 186 18.51 6.27 9.73
N HIS A 187 17.83 6.36 10.87
CA HIS A 187 18.46 6.79 12.13
C HIS A 187 19.03 5.63 12.94
N HIS A 188 18.57 4.40 12.69
CA HIS A 188 18.99 3.20 13.40
C HIS A 188 19.74 2.25 12.44
N ALA A 189 21.08 2.32 12.45
CA ALA A 189 21.91 1.45 11.61
C ALA A 189 21.97 0.00 12.12
N ASP A 190 21.55 -0.23 13.37
CA ASP A 190 21.60 -1.51 14.08
C ASP A 190 20.24 -2.23 14.11
N VAL A 191 19.29 -1.84 13.26
CA VAL A 191 17.98 -2.50 13.17
C VAL A 191 18.13 -3.99 12.86
N PHE A 192 19.09 -4.34 12.01
CA PHE A 192 19.39 -5.73 11.67
C PHE A 192 20.69 -6.18 12.33
N CYS A 193 20.59 -7.17 13.22
CA CYS A 193 21.71 -7.78 13.90
C CYS A 193 22.15 -9.05 13.19
N ARG A 194 23.47 -9.17 12.93
CA ARG A 194 24.07 -10.41 12.44
C ARG A 194 23.98 -11.48 13.52
N THR A 195 23.46 -12.65 13.18
CA THR A 195 23.41 -13.81 14.07
C THR A 195 24.67 -14.68 13.96
N SER A 196 24.83 -15.63 14.88
CA SER A 196 25.83 -16.69 14.78
C SER A 196 25.46 -17.80 13.79
N ILE A 197 24.23 -17.77 13.25
CA ILE A 197 23.73 -18.76 12.30
C ILE A 197 24.29 -18.44 10.92
N ASN A 198 24.94 -19.42 10.31
CA ASN A 198 25.39 -19.32 8.93
C ASN A 198 24.59 -20.28 8.08
N LEU A 199 24.00 -19.76 7.01
CA LEU A 199 23.14 -20.51 6.10
C LEU A 199 24.02 -21.15 5.03
N HIS A 200 24.08 -22.49 5.08
CA HIS A 200 24.81 -23.29 4.11
C HIS A 200 24.06 -23.34 2.77
N GLY A 201 24.80 -23.56 1.69
CA GLY A 201 24.26 -23.60 0.33
C GLY A 201 24.06 -22.24 -0.35
N PHE A 202 23.91 -21.13 0.39
CA PHE A 202 23.76 -19.80 -0.21
C PHE A 202 25.12 -19.17 -0.58
N ASN A 203 25.18 -18.55 -1.76
CA ASN A 203 26.36 -17.83 -2.27
C ASN A 203 25.92 -16.60 -3.08
N ILE A 204 26.72 -15.53 -3.05
CA ILE A 204 26.52 -14.36 -3.92
C ILE A 204 27.55 -14.38 -5.04
N GLY A 205 27.10 -14.69 -6.25
CA GLY A 205 27.91 -14.70 -7.47
C GLY A 205 27.77 -13.42 -8.30
N VAL A 206 28.70 -13.20 -9.22
CA VAL A 206 28.57 -12.18 -10.28
C VAL A 206 27.94 -12.85 -11.50
N PHE A 207 26.77 -12.36 -11.91
CA PHE A 207 26.02 -12.89 -13.06
C PHE A 207 26.42 -12.20 -14.38
N SER A 208 26.73 -10.90 -14.32
CA SER A 208 27.23 -10.12 -15.45
C SER A 208 28.16 -9.02 -14.94
N GLU A 209 29.23 -8.75 -15.69
CA GLU A 209 30.18 -7.67 -15.38
C GLU A 209 29.75 -6.33 -16.00
N GLN A 210 28.92 -6.35 -17.05
CA GLN A 210 28.45 -5.16 -17.78
C GLN A 210 27.01 -5.35 -18.31
N PRO A 211 25.98 -4.79 -17.65
CA PRO A 211 26.02 -4.09 -16.36
C PRO A 211 26.40 -5.04 -15.22
N ALA A 212 27.05 -4.50 -14.18
CA ALA A 212 27.42 -5.28 -13.00
C ALA A 212 26.13 -5.77 -12.30
N ILE A 213 25.94 -7.09 -12.27
CA ILE A 213 24.78 -7.75 -11.70
C ILE A 213 25.26 -8.84 -10.76
N SER A 214 24.77 -8.80 -9.53
CA SER A 214 24.98 -9.84 -8.53
C SER A 214 23.78 -10.77 -8.48
N ALA A 215 24.02 -12.06 -8.29
CA ALA A 215 22.99 -13.07 -8.16
C ALA A 215 23.12 -13.81 -6.83
N LEU A 216 21.99 -14.03 -6.16
CA LEU A 216 21.88 -14.96 -5.07
C LEU A 216 21.69 -16.37 -5.64
N LEU A 217 22.62 -17.24 -5.30
CA LEU A 217 22.67 -18.62 -5.76
C LEU A 217 22.50 -19.55 -4.55
N PHE A 218 21.85 -20.68 -4.78
CA PHE A 218 21.78 -21.76 -3.83
C PHE A 218 22.31 -23.07 -4.41
N THR A 219 23.04 -23.83 -3.61
CA THR A 219 23.62 -25.12 -4.00
C THR A 219 23.46 -26.12 -2.85
N GLU A 220 22.63 -27.15 -3.06
CA GLU A 220 22.39 -28.20 -2.05
C GLU A 220 23.59 -29.16 -1.96
N ASN A 221 24.16 -29.54 -3.10
CA ASN A 221 25.37 -30.36 -3.21
C ASN A 221 26.37 -29.73 -4.18
N GLU A 222 27.67 -29.73 -3.85
CA GLU A 222 28.73 -29.16 -4.73
C GLU A 222 28.79 -29.79 -6.14
N ALA A 223 28.13 -30.93 -6.35
CA ALA A 223 28.04 -31.64 -7.63
C ALA A 223 26.84 -31.20 -8.51
N GLU A 224 25.92 -30.40 -7.99
CA GLU A 224 24.71 -29.94 -8.69
C GLU A 224 24.89 -28.51 -9.22
N GLU A 225 24.17 -28.18 -10.30
CA GLU A 225 24.16 -26.83 -10.83
C GLU A 225 23.49 -25.87 -9.82
N PRO A 226 24.08 -24.69 -9.55
CA PRO A 226 23.53 -23.74 -8.60
C PRO A 226 22.20 -23.19 -9.10
N ALA A 227 21.19 -23.19 -8.23
CA ALA A 227 19.92 -22.57 -8.53
C ALA A 227 20.00 -21.06 -8.37
N LEU A 228 19.47 -20.33 -9.36
CA LEU A 228 19.34 -18.89 -9.33
C LEU A 228 18.09 -18.49 -8.52
N LEU A 229 18.29 -17.78 -7.41
CA LEU A 229 17.19 -17.35 -6.54
C LEU A 229 16.77 -15.91 -6.78
N ASP A 230 17.74 -15.00 -6.95
CA ASP A 230 17.48 -13.57 -7.06
C ASP A 230 18.64 -12.86 -7.80
N VAL A 231 18.35 -11.73 -8.45
CA VAL A 231 19.28 -10.99 -9.30
C VAL A 231 19.13 -9.50 -9.07
N LYS A 232 20.24 -8.82 -8.72
CA LYS A 232 20.25 -7.38 -8.40
C LYS A 232 21.32 -6.63 -9.18
N PRO A 233 21.04 -5.40 -9.66
CA PRO A 233 22.08 -4.51 -10.15
C PRO A 233 23.07 -4.25 -9.01
N ALA A 234 24.35 -4.37 -9.28
CA ALA A 234 25.38 -4.26 -8.26
C ALA A 234 25.69 -2.78 -7.98
N PRO A 235 25.56 -2.35 -6.71
CA PRO A 235 26.58 -1.44 -6.19
C PRO A 235 27.31 -1.94 -4.94
N GLN A 236 26.93 -3.05 -4.29
CA GLN A 236 27.38 -3.29 -2.90
C GLN A 236 27.67 -4.73 -2.45
N ALA A 237 27.32 -5.78 -3.20
CA ALA A 237 27.63 -7.14 -2.75
C ALA A 237 29.03 -7.54 -3.19
N ALA A 238 30.01 -7.43 -2.29
CA ALA A 238 31.27 -8.17 -2.45
C ALA A 238 30.91 -9.65 -2.65
N VAL A 239 31.56 -10.32 -3.60
CA VAL A 239 31.42 -11.77 -3.78
C VAL A 239 31.65 -12.44 -2.43
N LYS A 240 30.61 -13.04 -1.87
CA LYS A 240 30.65 -13.70 -0.56
C LYS A 240 30.40 -15.17 -0.78
N ALA A 241 31.45 -15.94 -0.60
CA ALA A 241 31.37 -17.39 -0.60
C ALA A 241 30.51 -17.87 0.59
N SER A 242 29.86 -19.01 0.37
CA SER A 242 29.12 -19.75 1.41
C SER A 242 30.03 -20.05 2.62
N PRO A 243 29.49 -20.05 3.86
CA PRO A 243 28.09 -19.81 4.21
C PRO A 243 27.78 -18.33 4.46
N LEU A 244 26.56 -17.91 4.10
CA LEU A 244 26.11 -16.53 4.32
C LEU A 244 25.55 -16.37 5.73
N PRO A 245 25.87 -15.29 6.46
CA PRO A 245 25.31 -15.06 7.78
C PRO A 245 23.84 -14.66 7.70
N ALA A 246 23.03 -15.20 8.62
CA ALA A 246 21.65 -14.77 8.80
C ALA A 246 21.57 -13.51 9.69
N TYR A 247 20.60 -12.66 9.40
CA TYR A 247 20.30 -11.44 10.16
C TYR A 247 18.92 -11.56 10.82
N VAL A 248 18.76 -10.92 11.95
CA VAL A 248 17.49 -10.77 12.67
C VAL A 248 17.23 -9.31 12.97
N ILE A 249 15.98 -8.93 13.17
CA ILE A 249 15.68 -7.63 13.76
C ILE A 249 16.18 -7.61 15.21
N ASN A 250 16.82 -6.52 15.60
CA ASN A 250 17.28 -6.30 16.97
C ASN A 250 16.07 -6.36 17.92
N PRO A 251 16.10 -7.21 18.96
CA PRO A 251 15.00 -7.35 19.91
C PRO A 251 14.55 -6.05 20.58
N ASP A 252 15.45 -5.09 20.74
CA ASP A 252 15.14 -3.79 21.32
C ASP A 252 14.12 -2.99 20.48
N TYR A 253 13.99 -3.32 19.19
CA TYR A 253 13.14 -2.61 18.24
C TYR A 253 11.84 -3.34 17.87
N TYR A 254 11.57 -4.55 18.38
CA TYR A 254 10.38 -5.30 18.00
C TYR A 254 9.07 -4.53 18.23
N ASN A 255 8.92 -3.92 19.40
CA ASN A 255 7.71 -3.14 19.71
C ASN A 255 7.56 -1.92 18.80
N ILE A 256 8.63 -1.13 18.65
CA ILE A 256 8.60 0.10 17.86
C ILE A 256 8.35 -0.21 16.38
N LEU A 257 9.00 -1.24 15.84
CA LEU A 257 8.76 -1.67 14.46
C LEU A 257 7.35 -2.21 14.26
N SER A 258 6.83 -2.99 15.22
CA SER A 258 5.45 -3.48 15.15
C SER A 258 4.46 -2.32 15.09
N ASP A 259 4.64 -1.29 15.94
CA ASP A 259 3.81 -0.09 15.95
C ASP A 259 3.88 0.65 14.59
N LEU A 260 5.09 0.90 14.09
CA LEU A 260 5.29 1.61 12.82
C LEU A 260 4.71 0.86 11.62
N ILE A 261 4.89 -0.47 11.56
CA ILE A 261 4.33 -1.31 10.49
C ILE A 261 2.80 -1.29 10.58
N PHE A 262 2.25 -1.42 11.79
CA PHE A 262 0.81 -1.38 12.02
C PHE A 262 0.19 -0.04 11.60
N ASP A 263 0.86 1.08 11.88
CA ASP A 263 0.41 2.41 11.47
C ASP A 263 0.37 2.57 9.94
N VAL A 264 1.39 2.05 9.24
CA VAL A 264 1.40 2.04 7.76
C VAL A 264 0.26 1.17 7.21
N ILE A 265 0.02 -0.01 7.80
CA ILE A 265 -1.09 -0.90 7.41
C ILE A 265 -2.43 -0.20 7.62
N ASN A 266 -2.62 0.49 8.75
CA ASN A 266 -3.82 1.28 9.01
C ASN A 266 -3.99 2.42 8.00
N ALA A 267 -2.91 3.09 7.62
CA ALA A 267 -2.96 4.14 6.61
C ALA A 267 -3.37 3.62 5.23
N ILE A 268 -2.87 2.44 4.84
CA ILE A 268 -3.28 1.75 3.61
C ILE A 268 -4.77 1.39 3.66
N ASN A 269 -5.22 0.81 4.78
CA ASN A 269 -6.62 0.43 4.96
C ASN A 269 -7.55 1.66 4.96
N ASN A 270 -7.12 2.78 5.54
CA ASN A 270 -7.84 4.05 5.49
C ASN A 270 -7.97 4.57 4.04
N TRP A 271 -6.90 4.52 3.24
CA TRP A 271 -6.97 4.87 1.81
C TRP A 271 -7.99 4.01 1.06
N LYS A 272 -7.97 2.68 1.27
CA LYS A 272 -8.95 1.76 0.66
C LYS A 272 -10.39 2.18 1.02
N SER A 273 -10.65 2.49 2.29
CA SER A 273 -11.98 2.90 2.77
C SER A 273 -12.47 4.22 2.18
N VAL A 274 -11.58 5.20 1.99
CA VAL A 274 -11.94 6.53 1.48
C VAL A 274 -12.10 6.52 -0.04
N PHE A 275 -11.33 5.69 -0.74
CA PHE A 275 -11.41 5.59 -2.20
C PHE A 275 -12.57 4.70 -2.65
N ASN A 276 -12.77 3.56 -1.99
CA ASN A 276 -13.84 2.61 -2.22
C ASN A 276 -14.73 2.53 -0.96
N PRO A 277 -15.58 3.55 -0.71
CA PRO A 277 -16.48 3.52 0.44
C PRO A 277 -17.45 2.35 0.28
N VAL A 278 -17.34 1.37 1.17
CA VAL A 278 -18.32 0.30 1.30
C VAL A 278 -19.63 0.91 1.76
N PHE A 279 -20.69 0.80 0.95
CA PHE A 279 -22.02 1.21 1.35
C PHE A 279 -22.90 -0.03 1.58
N ILE A 280 -23.62 -0.02 2.70
CA ILE A 280 -24.64 -1.00 2.99
C ILE A 280 -25.92 -0.52 2.31
N ASP A 281 -26.28 -1.15 1.20
CA ASP A 281 -27.58 -0.94 0.57
C ASP A 281 -28.66 -1.52 1.49
N TYR A 282 -29.27 -0.67 2.30
CA TYR A 282 -30.36 -1.06 3.20
C TYR A 282 -31.64 -1.46 2.46
N GLU A 283 -31.82 -1.08 1.19
CA GLU A 283 -32.97 -1.49 0.38
C GLU A 283 -32.81 -2.93 -0.12
N ASN A 284 -31.58 -3.34 -0.46
CA ASN A 284 -31.30 -4.68 -0.99
C ASN A 284 -30.58 -5.62 0.00
N ALA A 285 -30.27 -5.16 1.22
CA ALA A 285 -29.46 -5.88 2.21
C ALA A 285 -28.15 -6.45 1.62
N GLN A 286 -27.49 -5.65 0.77
CA GLN A 286 -26.23 -6.01 0.12
C GLN A 286 -25.14 -5.04 0.56
N ILE A 287 -23.94 -5.59 0.79
CA ILE A 287 -22.73 -4.81 0.99
C ILE A 287 -22.11 -4.67 -0.39
N THR A 288 -22.05 -3.43 -0.90
CA THR A 288 -21.53 -3.17 -2.25
C THR A 288 -20.47 -2.08 -2.17
N VAL A 289 -19.40 -2.25 -2.95
CA VAL A 289 -18.37 -1.24 -3.19
C VAL A 289 -18.88 -0.29 -4.28
N LEU A 290 -18.67 1.01 -4.10
CA LEU A 290 -19.12 2.05 -5.04
C LEU A 290 -18.37 2.00 -6.38
#